data_AF-A0A939HXR3-F1
#
_entry.id   AF-A0A939HXR3-F1
#
_cell.length_a   1.000
_cell.length_b   1.000
_cell.length_c   1.000
_cell.angle_alpha   90.00
_cell.angle_beta   90.00
_cell.angle_gamma   90.00
#
_symmetry.space_group_name_H-M   'P 1'
#
loop_
_entity.id
_entity.type
_entity.pdbx_description
1 polymer ?
#
loop_
_entity_poly.entity_id
_entity_poly.type
_entity_poly.pdbx_seq_one_letter_code
_entity_poly.pdbx_strand_id
1 'polypeptide(L)'
;MKKIEIELESPTLWRARGMAIDNNCTLDEIIAKAIEKLAQENPPKDRILGMFADDPESVDEMLAEVMKDRAAHPLNQKIGWSESVEQSIT
;
A
#
# COMPACT_ATOMS: atom_id res chain seq x y z
N MET A 1 35.67 4.64 -5.31
CA MET A 1 34.59 4.64 -4.29
C MET A 1 35.01 5.51 -3.12
N LYS A 2 34.07 6.23 -2.50
CA LYS A 2 34.30 6.94 -1.23
C LYS A 2 33.53 6.20 -0.13
N LYS A 3 34.12 6.08 1.06
CA LYS A 3 33.49 5.47 2.23
C LYS A 3 32.68 6.54 2.98
N ILE A 4 31.47 6.19 3.40
CA ILE A 4 30.66 6.98 4.33
C ILE A 4 30.34 6.11 5.54
N GLU A 5 30.16 6.74 6.70
CA GLU A 5 29.72 6.09 7.92
C GLU A 5 28.39 6.74 8.32
N ILE A 6 27.39 5.91 8.60
CA ILE A 6 26.04 6.36 8.93
C ILE A 6 25.65 5.71 10.25
N GLU A 7 25.29 6.52 11.22
CA GLU A 7 24.72 6.07 12.48
C GLU A 7 23.19 6.05 12.36
N LEU A 8 22.59 4.92 12.73
CA LEU A 8 21.15 4.73 12.69
C LEU A 8 20.68 4.24 14.05
N GLU A 9 19.53 4.75 14.50
CA GLU A 9 18.86 4.17 15.65
C GLU A 9 18.50 2.71 15.39
N SER A 10 18.56 1.89 16.44
CA SER A 10 18.27 0.45 16.36
C SER A 10 16.96 0.11 15.65
N PRO A 11 15.83 0.81 15.86
CA PRO A 11 14.59 0.54 15.13
C PRO A 11 14.71 0.79 13.63
N THR A 12 15.43 1.84 13.24
CA THR A 12 15.66 2.20 11.83
C THR A 12 16.55 1.18 11.14
N LEU A 13 17.61 0.73 11.81
CA LEU A 13 18.47 -0.34 11.30
C LEU A 13 17.70 -1.66 11.12
N TRP A 14 16.84 -2.02 12.08
CA TRP A 14 16.01 -3.22 12.00
C TRP A 14 15.07 -3.17 10.77
N ARG A 15 14.37 -2.04 10.56
CA ARG A 15 13.50 -1.85 9.38
C ARG A 15 14.29 -1.94 8.08
N ALA A 16 15.46 -1.29 8.01
CA ALA A 16 16.31 -1.30 6.82
C ALA A 16 16.77 -2.72 6.45
N ARG A 17 17.11 -3.54 7.46
CA ARG A 17 17.44 -4.96 7.25
C ARG A 17 16.24 -5.77 6.78
N GLY A 18 15.06 -5.55 7.35
CA GLY A 18 13.82 -6.18 6.87
C GLY A 18 13.57 -5.89 5.39
N MET A 19 13.64 -4.62 5.00
CA MET A 19 13.49 -4.22 3.60
C MET A 19 14.52 -4.88 2.67
N ALA A 20 15.77 -5.03 3.13
CA ALA A 20 16.82 -5.68 2.35
C ALA A 20 16.49 -7.15 2.08
N ILE A 21 16.02 -7.88 3.11
CA ILE A 21 15.56 -9.27 3.01
C ILE A 21 14.37 -9.38 2.05
N ASP A 22 13.35 -8.55 2.23
CA ASP A 22 12.13 -8.59 1.42
C ASP A 22 12.40 -8.33 -0.07
N ASN A 23 13.43 -7.55 -0.37
CA ASN A 23 13.84 -7.21 -1.73
C ASN A 23 15.02 -8.06 -2.25
N ASN A 24 15.42 -9.11 -1.52
CA ASN A 24 16.54 -10.00 -1.84
C ASN A 24 17.83 -9.24 -2.24
N CYS A 25 18.19 -8.25 -1.43
CA CYS A 25 19.32 -7.35 -1.67
C CYS A 25 20.07 -7.06 -0.37
N THR A 26 21.21 -6.40 -0.46
CA THR A 26 22.02 -6.05 0.72
C THR A 26 21.59 -4.73 1.34
N LEU A 27 22.04 -4.49 2.58
CA LEU A 27 21.72 -3.26 3.31
C LEU A 27 22.31 -2.02 2.60
N ASP A 28 23.52 -2.12 2.06
CA ASP A 28 24.16 -1.06 1.29
C ASP A 28 23.42 -0.77 -0.02
N GLU A 29 22.88 -1.79 -0.70
CA GLU A 29 22.04 -1.61 -1.89
C GLU A 29 20.72 -0.88 -1.57
N ILE A 30 20.08 -1.20 -0.43
CA ILE A 30 18.89 -0.46 0.04
C ILE A 30 19.23 0.99 0.35
N ILE A 31 20.33 1.25 1.06
CA ILE A 31 20.76 2.61 1.41
C ILE A 31 21.07 3.41 0.14
N ALA A 32 21.78 2.82 -0.82
CA ALA A 32 22.09 3.45 -2.11
C ALA A 32 20.82 3.82 -2.87
N LYS A 33 19.86 2.88 -3.00
CA LYS A 33 18.55 3.14 -3.64
C LYS A 33 17.76 4.23 -2.93
N ALA A 34 17.80 4.27 -1.60
CA ALA A 34 17.12 5.31 -0.83
C ALA A 34 17.73 6.70 -1.10
N ILE A 35 19.06 6.81 -1.11
CA ILE A 35 19.77 8.05 -1.43
C ILE A 35 19.43 8.49 -2.86
N GLU A 36 19.45 7.58 -3.83
CA GLU A 36 19.11 7.87 -5.23
C GLU A 36 17.69 8.45 -5.36
N LYS A 37 16.71 7.85 -4.68
CA LYS A 37 15.34 8.34 -4.67
C LYS A 37 15.20 9.72 -4.00
N LEU A 38 15.94 9.97 -2.92
CA LEU A 38 15.90 11.24 -2.20
C LEU A 38 16.63 12.37 -2.93
N ALA A 39 17.67 12.03 -3.70
CA ALA A 39 18.45 12.99 -4.48
C ALA A 39 17.78 13.40 -5.81
N GLN A 40 16.61 12.82 -6.13
CA GLN A 40 15.92 13.09 -7.38
C GLN A 40 15.29 14.49 -7.37
N GLU A 41 15.95 15.47 -8.00
CA GLU A 41 15.55 16.89 -8.03
C GLU A 41 14.17 17.14 -8.66
N ASN A 42 13.78 16.29 -9.62
CA ASN A 42 12.45 16.26 -10.21
C ASN A 42 11.92 14.84 -10.05
N PRO A 43 11.26 14.50 -8.93
CA PRO A 43 10.58 13.22 -8.81
C PRO A 43 9.60 13.11 -9.99
N PRO A 44 9.46 11.93 -10.62
CA PRO A 44 8.54 11.77 -11.73
C PRO A 44 7.18 12.28 -11.26
N LYS A 45 6.60 13.25 -11.99
CA LYS A 45 5.21 13.61 -11.78
C LYS A 45 4.43 12.32 -11.93
N ASP A 46 3.80 11.89 -10.84
CA ASP A 46 3.04 10.66 -10.83
C ASP A 46 2.06 10.73 -12.00
N ARG A 47 2.21 9.81 -12.96
CA ARG A 47 1.53 9.89 -14.26
C ARG A 47 0.01 9.92 -14.10
N ILE A 48 -0.46 9.36 -12.99
CA ILE A 48 -1.88 9.23 -12.66
C ILE A 48 -2.39 10.48 -11.93
N LEU A 49 -1.49 11.26 -11.29
CA LEU A 49 -1.88 12.44 -10.55
C LEU A 49 -2.39 13.53 -11.51
N GLY A 50 -3.69 13.80 -11.44
CA GLY A 50 -4.38 14.73 -12.32
C GLY A 50 -4.95 14.09 -13.61
N MET A 51 -4.87 12.76 -13.77
CA MET A 51 -5.43 12.05 -14.93
C MET A 51 -6.94 12.29 -15.11
N PHE A 52 -7.66 12.54 -14.02
CA PHE A 52 -9.09 12.83 -14.00
C PHE A 52 -9.40 14.26 -13.55
N ALA A 53 -8.42 15.17 -13.58
CA ALA A 53 -8.62 16.54 -13.12
C ALA A 53 -9.65 17.31 -13.95
N ASP A 54 -9.72 17.04 -15.26
CA ASP A 54 -10.65 17.68 -16.19
C ASP A 54 -12.03 17.00 -16.21
N ASP A 55 -12.16 15.83 -15.57
CA ASP A 55 -13.39 15.05 -15.50
C ASP A 55 -13.49 14.29 -14.17
N PRO A 56 -13.71 15.02 -13.05
CA PRO A 56 -13.80 14.43 -11.73
C PRO A 56 -15.07 13.57 -11.55
N GLU A 57 -16.15 13.92 -12.24
CA GLU A 57 -17.46 13.25 -12.10
C GLU A 57 -17.42 11.80 -12.61
N SER A 58 -16.63 11.53 -13.66
CA SER A 58 -16.42 10.16 -14.16
C SER A 58 -15.79 9.22 -13.13
N VAL A 59 -14.96 9.75 -12.21
CA VAL A 59 -14.38 8.93 -11.13
C VAL A 59 -15.44 8.56 -10.10
N ASP A 60 -16.34 9.50 -9.80
CA ASP A 60 -17.44 9.26 -8.85
C ASP A 60 -18.44 8.23 -9.41
N GLU A 61 -18.73 8.26 -10.71
CA GLU A 61 -19.56 7.25 -11.38
C GLU A 61 -18.92 5.85 -11.32
N MET A 62 -17.64 5.75 -11.70
CA MET A 62 -16.89 4.48 -11.62
C MET A 62 -16.86 3.93 -10.19
N LEU A 63 -16.64 4.80 -9.20
CA LEU A 63 -16.62 4.39 -7.80
C LEU A 63 -18.01 3.92 -7.33
N ALA A 64 -19.08 4.60 -7.71
CA ALA A 64 -20.44 4.23 -7.38
C ALA A 64 -20.80 2.84 -7.93
N GLU A 65 -20.42 2.53 -9.17
CA GLU A 65 -20.61 1.21 -9.76
C GLU A 65 -19.84 0.13 -9.00
N VAL A 66 -18.55 0.36 -8.71
CA VAL A 66 -17.72 -0.57 -7.93
C VAL A 66 -18.30 -0.80 -6.53
N MET A 67 -18.81 0.25 -5.88
CA MET A 67 -19.43 0.14 -4.56
C MET A 67 -20.74 -0.66 -4.60
N LYS A 68 -21.54 -0.51 -5.66
CA LYS A 68 -22.76 -1.30 -5.87
C LYS A 68 -22.44 -2.78 -6.05
N ASP A 69 -21.46 -3.11 -6.89
CA ASP A 69 -21.02 -4.48 -7.12
C ASP A 69 -20.42 -5.09 -5.86
N ARG A 70 -19.65 -4.30 -5.11
CA ARG A 70 -19.11 -4.70 -3.81
C ARG A 70 -20.23 -5.01 -2.82
N ALA A 71 -21.26 -4.18 -2.74
CA ALA A 71 -22.41 -4.43 -1.85
C ALA A 71 -23.21 -5.69 -2.25
N ALA A 72 -23.32 -5.94 -3.56
CA ALA A 72 -23.99 -7.14 -4.10
C ALA A 72 -23.13 -8.42 -4.01
N HIS A 73 -21.83 -8.29 -3.70
CA HIS A 73 -20.92 -9.42 -3.70
C HIS A 73 -21.29 -10.48 -2.63
N PRO A 74 -21.39 -11.78 -2.96
CA PRO A 74 -21.84 -12.84 -2.05
C PRO A 74 -21.06 -12.95 -0.73
N LEU A 75 -19.78 -12.54 -0.73
CA LEU A 75 -18.95 -12.53 0.49
C LEU A 75 -19.38 -11.46 1.49
N ASN A 76 -20.05 -10.39 1.05
CA ASN A 76 -20.53 -9.31 1.91
C ASN A 76 -21.96 -9.54 2.41
N GLN A 77 -22.66 -10.56 1.90
CA GLN A 77 -24.02 -10.93 2.33
C GLN A 77 -24.05 -11.97 3.46
N LYS A 78 -22.93 -12.63 3.77
CA LYS A 78 -22.87 -13.71 4.78
C LYS A 78 -22.62 -13.25 6.22
N ILE A 79 -22.58 -11.95 6.50
CA ILE A 79 -22.59 -11.42 7.87
C ILE A 79 -24.06 -11.35 8.32
N GLY A 80 -24.65 -12.50 8.55
CA GLY A 80 -26.05 -12.64 8.97
C GLY A 80 -26.42 -14.04 9.46
N TRP A 81 -25.43 -14.87 9.81
CA TRP A 81 -25.66 -16.23 10.34
C TRP A 81 -25.09 -16.33 11.76
N SER A 82 -25.68 -15.57 12.68
CA SER A 82 -25.53 -15.77 14.12
C SER A 82 -26.84 -15.57 14.88
N GLU A 83 -27.98 -15.90 14.28
CA GLU A 83 -29.27 -15.95 15.00
C GLU A 83 -30.01 -17.30 14.86
N SER A 84 -29.47 -18.27 14.12
CA SER A 84 -30.14 -19.58 13.95
C SER A 84 -29.55 -20.71 14.80
N VAL A 85 -28.61 -20.43 15.70
CA VAL A 85 -28.00 -21.46 16.57
C VAL A 85 -28.77 -21.67 17.88
N GLU A 86 -29.67 -20.75 18.27
CA GLU A 86 -30.35 -20.86 19.58
C GLU A 86 -31.68 -21.64 19.59
N GLN A 87 -32.23 -22.06 18.44
CA GLN A 87 -33.52 -22.79 18.41
C GLN A 87 -33.42 -24.30 18.21
N SER A 88 -32.22 -24.89 18.33
CA SER A 88 -32.05 -26.36 18.22
C SER A 88 -31.63 -27.03 19.53
N ILE A 89 -31.68 -26.32 20.66
CA ILE A 89 -31.48 -26.89 21.99
C ILE A 89 -32.69 -26.54 22.86
N THR A 90 -33.83 -27.19 22.60
CA THR A 90 -34.89 -27.41 23.59
C THR A 90 -35.61 -28.72 23.27
#